data_AF-X1H0A4-F1
#
_entry.id   AF-X1H0A4-F1
#
_cell.length_a   1.000
_cell.length_b   1.000
_cell.length_c   1.000
_cell.angle_alpha   90.00
_cell.angle_beta   90.00
_cell.angle_gamma   90.00
#
_symmetry.space_group_name_H-M   'P 1'
#
loop_
_entity.id
_entity.type
_entity.pdbx_description
1 polymer ?
#
loop_
_entity_poly.entity_id
_entity_poly.type
_entity_poly.pdbx_seq_one_letter_code
_entity_poly.pdbx_strand_id
1 'polypeptide(L)'
;QAAVLKKLGITPIESLIKIYFAWSDGEIIPEDVLYMDLDQFKQDVATGYREALAILFEMPFIEESMTEEYIRKAASEANTLDAMIFGEGIPVSTEPEVKVEEKEAEEEEGKEEVGIGGLFG
;
A
#
# COMPACT_ATOMS: atom_id res chain seq x y z
N GLN A 1 -25.28 13.04 -41.45
CA GLN A 1 -26.07 14.27 -41.68
C GLN A 1 -25.46 15.55 -41.04
N ALA A 2 -24.32 15.50 -40.35
CA ALA A 2 -23.69 16.69 -39.73
C ALA A 2 -22.95 17.66 -40.69
N ALA A 3 -22.57 17.20 -41.90
CA ALA A 3 -21.75 17.99 -42.82
C ALA A 3 -22.50 19.16 -43.52
N VAL A 4 -23.83 19.11 -43.59
CA VAL A 4 -24.65 20.15 -44.24
C VAL A 4 -24.87 21.35 -43.32
N LEU A 5 -25.00 21.12 -42.01
CA LEU A 5 -25.22 22.16 -41.00
C LEU A 5 -24.01 23.10 -40.84
N LYS A 6 -22.79 22.55 -40.94
CA LYS A 6 -21.53 23.31 -40.85
C LYS A 6 -21.35 24.32 -42.01
N LYS A 7 -21.93 24.05 -43.19
CA LYS A 7 -21.91 24.95 -44.36
C LYS A 7 -22.90 26.11 -44.26
N LEU A 8 -23.91 26.00 -43.39
CA LEU A 8 -24.96 27.02 -43.17
C LEU A 8 -24.63 27.99 -42.02
N GLY A 9 -23.44 27.89 -41.43
CA GLY A 9 -23.02 28.75 -40.31
C GLY A 9 -23.75 28.46 -38.99
N ILE A 10 -24.50 27.35 -38.92
CA ILE A 10 -25.25 26.95 -37.73
C ILE A 10 -24.35 26.04 -36.90
N THR A 11 -23.82 26.56 -35.79
CA THR A 11 -23.16 25.73 -34.78
C THR A 11 -24.21 24.83 -34.12
N PRO A 12 -23.97 23.51 -33.97
CA PRO A 12 -24.84 22.66 -33.19
C PRO A 12 -24.94 23.21 -31.77
N ILE A 13 -26.15 23.51 -31.31
CA ILE A 13 -26.39 23.87 -29.91
C ILE A 13 -26.51 22.56 -29.15
N GLU A 14 -25.41 22.13 -28.54
CA GLU A 14 -25.44 21.09 -27.52
C GLU A 14 -26.02 21.72 -26.24
N SER A 15 -27.34 21.71 -26.11
CA SER A 15 -27.99 22.09 -24.85
C SER A 15 -27.81 20.94 -23.86
N LEU A 16 -26.63 20.85 -23.25
CA LEU A 16 -26.39 19.95 -22.11
C LEU A 16 -27.23 20.47 -20.93
N ILE A 17 -28.21 19.67 -20.49
CA ILE A 17 -28.97 19.95 -19.27
C ILE A 17 -27.99 19.92 -18.10
N LYS A 18 -27.80 21.06 -17.44
CA LYS A 18 -26.96 21.20 -16.24
C LYS A 18 -27.82 21.10 -14.98
N ILE A 19 -27.48 20.20 -14.08
CA ILE A 19 -28.21 19.96 -12.82
C ILE A 19 -27.47 20.70 -11.70
N TYR A 20 -28.15 21.65 -11.04
CA TYR A 20 -27.54 22.44 -9.96
C TYR A 20 -27.65 21.77 -8.58
N PHE A 21 -28.69 20.96 -8.38
CA PHE A 21 -28.88 20.18 -7.17
C PHE A 21 -29.82 19.01 -7.47
N ALA A 22 -29.68 17.93 -6.71
CA ALA A 22 -30.63 16.84 -6.66
C ALA A 22 -31.14 16.66 -5.23
N TRP A 23 -32.28 16.03 -5.07
CA TRP A 23 -32.80 15.64 -3.77
C TRP A 23 -32.95 14.13 -3.74
N SER A 24 -32.39 13.48 -2.71
CA SER A 24 -32.52 12.05 -2.46
C SER A 24 -32.52 11.82 -0.96
N ASP A 25 -33.40 10.94 -0.47
CA ASP A 25 -33.40 10.45 0.92
C ASP A 25 -33.39 11.54 2.00
N GLY A 26 -34.01 12.69 1.72
CA GLY A 26 -34.07 13.82 2.66
C GLY A 26 -32.87 14.76 2.59
N GLU A 27 -31.89 14.50 1.72
CA GLU A 27 -30.68 15.30 1.55
C GLU A 27 -30.64 16.02 0.20
N ILE A 28 -30.04 17.20 0.19
CA ILE A 28 -29.73 17.95 -1.03
C ILE A 28 -28.33 17.55 -1.47
N ILE A 29 -28.21 17.04 -2.69
CA ILE A 29 -26.95 16.71 -3.34
C ILE A 29 -26.53 17.92 -4.20
N PRO A 30 -25.48 18.66 -3.80
CA PRO A 30 -25.03 19.85 -4.52
C PRO A 30 -24.31 19.50 -5.84
N GLU A 31 -24.16 20.50 -6.71
CA GLU A 31 -23.55 20.37 -8.04
C GLU A 31 -22.13 19.75 -8.01
N ASP A 32 -21.29 20.17 -7.06
CA ASP A 32 -19.91 19.70 -6.88
C ASP A 32 -19.84 18.21 -6.50
N VAL A 33 -20.85 17.71 -5.80
CA VAL A 33 -21.00 16.27 -5.51
C VAL A 33 -21.56 15.53 -6.74
N LEU A 34 -22.53 16.10 -7.44
CA LEU A 34 -23.13 15.50 -8.65
C LEU A 34 -22.11 15.30 -9.78
N TYR A 35 -21.20 16.26 -9.94
CA TYR A 35 -20.15 16.24 -10.95
C TYR A 35 -18.75 16.04 -10.35
N MET A 36 -18.68 15.31 -9.23
CA MET A 36 -17.42 15.04 -8.53
C MET A 36 -16.42 14.34 -9.45
N ASP A 37 -15.17 14.80 -9.42
CA ASP A 37 -14.05 14.08 -10.00
C ASP A 37 -13.67 12.91 -9.09
N LEU A 38 -14.04 11.70 -9.52
CA LEU A 38 -13.79 10.47 -8.77
C LEU A 38 -12.29 10.12 -8.68
N ASP A 39 -11.47 10.56 -9.63
CA ASP A 39 -10.05 10.26 -9.62
C ASP A 39 -9.31 11.23 -8.68
N GLN A 40 -9.70 12.51 -8.67
CA GLN A 40 -9.23 13.46 -7.65
C GLN A 40 -9.65 13.01 -6.25
N PHE A 41 -10.91 12.62 -6.06
CA PHE A 41 -11.42 12.19 -4.76
C PHE A 41 -10.63 10.98 -4.21
N LYS A 42 -10.30 9.98 -5.05
CA LYS A 42 -9.46 8.85 -4.62
C LYS A 42 -8.06 9.28 -4.21
N GLN A 43 -7.47 10.24 -4.93
CA GLN A 43 -6.16 10.79 -4.58
C GLN A 43 -6.21 11.52 -3.25
N ASP A 44 -7.28 12.27 -2.99
CA ASP A 44 -7.47 12.98 -1.73
C ASP A 44 -7.59 12.00 -0.55
N VAL A 45 -8.37 10.93 -0.70
CA VAL A 45 -8.49 9.87 0.32
C VAL A 45 -7.14 9.20 0.58
N ALA A 46 -6.40 8.84 -0.47
CA ALA A 46 -5.08 8.24 -0.32
C ALA A 46 -4.08 9.19 0.34
N THR A 47 -4.19 10.50 0.06
CA THR A 47 -3.34 11.53 0.67
C THR A 47 -3.66 11.69 2.14
N GLY A 48 -4.94 11.81 2.51
CA GLY A 48 -5.37 11.89 3.90
C GLY A 48 -4.92 10.68 4.73
N TYR A 49 -4.98 9.47 4.14
CA TYR A 49 -4.44 8.27 4.80
C TYR A 49 -2.92 8.37 5.07
N ARG A 50 -2.13 8.79 4.08
CA ARG A 50 -0.67 8.96 4.26
C ARG A 50 -0.35 10.04 5.30
N GLU A 51 -1.09 11.14 5.30
CA GLU A 51 -0.92 12.22 6.28
C GLU A 51 -1.26 11.76 7.69
N ALA A 52 -2.32 10.98 7.86
CA ALA A 52 -2.68 10.37 9.14
C ALA A 52 -1.57 9.43 9.65
N LEU A 53 -0.99 8.60 8.78
CA LEU A 53 0.16 7.77 9.13
C LEU A 53 1.39 8.60 9.49
N ALA A 54 1.68 9.67 8.75
CA ALA A 54 2.78 10.57 9.07
C ALA A 54 2.62 11.16 10.48
N ILE A 55 1.41 11.61 10.82
CA ILE A 55 1.12 12.09 12.18
C ILE A 55 1.34 10.96 13.21
N LEU A 56 0.77 9.77 12.97
CA LEU A 56 0.91 8.62 13.87
C LEU A 56 2.38 8.32 14.19
N PHE A 57 3.24 8.29 13.17
CA PHE A 57 4.66 7.96 13.34
C PHE A 57 5.47 9.02 14.09
N GLU A 58 4.98 10.26 14.18
CA GLU A 58 5.63 11.34 14.92
C GLU A 58 5.11 11.45 16.37
N MET A 59 4.10 10.67 16.75
CA MET A 59 3.56 10.69 18.10
C MET A 59 4.53 10.06 19.12
N PRO A 60 4.55 10.52 20.37
CA PRO A 60 5.43 9.99 21.42
C PRO A 60 4.93 8.65 22.03
N PHE A 61 4.01 7.96 21.37
CA PHE A 61 3.47 6.67 21.80
C PHE A 61 3.32 5.72 20.61
N ILE A 62 3.39 4.43 20.89
CA ILE A 62 3.24 3.37 19.90
C ILE A 62 1.84 2.79 19.99
N GLU A 63 1.14 2.82 18.86
CA GLU A 63 -0.10 2.09 18.67
C GLU A 63 0.23 0.61 18.39
N GLU A 64 -0.20 -0.29 19.26
CA GLU A 64 0.18 -1.72 19.23
C GLU A 64 -0.20 -2.38 17.90
N SER A 65 -1.36 -2.02 17.34
CA SER A 65 -1.84 -2.55 16.07
C SER A 65 -0.98 -2.17 14.86
N MET A 66 -0.07 -1.19 15.01
CA MET A 66 0.76 -0.65 13.93
C MET A 66 2.25 -1.02 14.09
N THR A 67 2.59 -1.90 15.03
CA THR A 67 3.97 -2.30 15.36
C THR A 67 4.80 -2.68 14.13
N GLU A 68 4.27 -3.50 13.22
CA GLU A 68 4.97 -3.93 12.01
C GLU A 68 5.32 -2.76 11.09
N GLU A 69 4.43 -1.77 10.98
CA GLU A 69 4.63 -0.61 10.13
C GLU A 69 5.69 0.35 10.71
N TYR A 70 5.77 0.48 12.04
CA TYR A 70 6.88 1.21 12.67
C TYR A 70 8.23 0.57 12.33
N ILE A 71 8.33 -0.77 12.44
CA ILE A 71 9.57 -1.51 12.13
C ILE A 71 9.93 -1.32 10.65
N ARG A 72 8.95 -1.45 9.76
CA ARG A 72 9.16 -1.27 8.32
C ARG A 72 9.64 0.15 7.99
N LYS A 73 9.03 1.18 8.59
CA LYS A 73 9.46 2.58 8.41
C LYS A 73 10.90 2.77 8.87
N ALA A 74 11.23 2.32 10.08
CA ALA A 74 12.57 2.44 10.63
C ALA A 74 13.62 1.73 9.77
N ALA A 75 13.33 0.51 9.29
CA ALA A 75 14.23 -0.21 8.40
C ALA A 75 14.41 0.51 7.05
N SER A 76 13.34 1.05 6.47
CA SER A 76 13.42 1.83 5.23
C SER A 76 14.25 3.10 5.41
N GLU A 77 14.06 3.83 6.51
CA GLU A 77 14.82 5.04 6.80
C GLU A 77 16.30 4.75 7.05
N ALA A 78 16.61 3.69 7.81
CA ALA A 78 17.99 3.26 8.04
C ALA A 78 18.69 2.89 6.73
N ASN A 79 18.05 2.11 5.85
CA ASN A 79 18.60 1.75 4.55
C ASN A 79 18.77 2.99 3.64
N THR A 80 17.86 3.94 3.72
CA THR A 80 17.96 5.20 2.97
C THR A 80 19.15 6.02 3.44
N LEU A 81 19.37 6.11 4.75
CA LEU A 81 20.54 6.78 5.33
C LEU A 81 21.85 6.08 4.98
N ASP A 82 21.88 4.74 5.06
CA ASP A 82 23.05 3.93 4.68
C ASP A 82 23.44 4.19 3.21
N ALA A 83 22.47 4.15 2.31
CA ALA A 83 22.67 4.45 0.89
C ALA A 83 23.16 5.90 0.67
N MET A 84 22.63 6.87 1.41
CA MET A 84 23.05 8.28 1.31
C MET A 84 24.49 8.49 1.80
N ILE A 85 24.93 7.77 2.84
CA ILE A 85 26.24 7.97 3.46
C ILE A 85 27.33 7.14 2.75
N PHE A 86 27.02 5.89 2.41
CA PHE A 86 28.01 4.91 1.95
C PHE A 86 27.83 4.47 0.49
N GLY A 87 26.74 4.86 -0.18
CA GLY A 87 26.51 4.54 -1.60
C GLY A 87 26.04 3.10 -1.80
N GLU A 88 26.95 2.18 -2.15
CA GLU A 88 26.64 0.75 -2.41
C GLU A 88 26.29 -0.05 -1.14
N GLY A 89 26.11 0.64 -0.01
CA GLY A 89 25.82 0.08 1.30
C GLY A 89 27.05 -0.56 1.95
N ILE A 90 27.09 -0.55 3.28
CA ILE A 90 28.05 -1.39 4.00
C ILE A 90 27.49 -2.83 3.93
N PRO A 91 28.28 -3.83 3.47
CA PRO A 91 27.81 -5.21 3.51
C PRO A 91 27.49 -5.56 4.96
N VAL A 92 26.22 -5.85 5.22
CA VAL A 92 25.77 -6.36 6.53
C VAL A 92 26.57 -7.62 6.79
N SER A 93 27.55 -7.53 7.70
CA SER A 93 28.16 -8.71 8.28
C SER A 93 27.08 -9.36 9.12
N THR A 94 26.43 -10.36 8.56
CA THR A 94 25.62 -11.29 9.34
C THR A 94 26.60 -12.03 10.25
N GLU A 95 26.83 -11.49 11.45
CA GLU A 95 27.31 -12.33 12.54
C GLU A 95 26.30 -13.47 12.67
N PRO A 96 26.75 -14.73 12.66
CA PRO A 96 25.85 -15.86 12.61
C PRO A 96 24.93 -15.84 13.83
N GLU A 97 23.65 -16.06 13.60
CA GLU A 97 22.70 -16.36 14.66
C GLU A 97 23.34 -17.39 15.61
N VAL A 98 23.48 -17.01 16.88
CA VAL A 98 23.91 -17.94 17.93
C VAL A 98 22.81 -18.99 18.03
N LYS A 99 23.02 -20.13 17.36
CA LYS A 99 22.28 -21.35 17.61
C LYS A 99 22.52 -21.70 19.08
N VAL A 100 21.51 -21.48 19.91
CA VAL A 100 21.46 -22.10 21.23
C VAL A 100 21.24 -23.60 20.98
N GLU A 101 22.33 -24.37 20.98
CA GLU A 101 22.27 -25.83 21.03
C GLU A 101 21.73 -26.25 22.40
N GLU A 102 20.47 -26.71 22.44
CA GLU A 102 20.03 -27.58 23.52
C GLU A 102 20.75 -28.93 23.35
N LYS A 103 21.71 -29.19 24.22
CA LYS A 103 22.28 -30.53 24.44
C LYS A 103 21.30 -31.36 25.26
N GLU A 104 20.71 -32.37 24.65
CA GLU A 104 20.34 -33.59 25.37
C GLU A 104 21.21 -34.74 24.85
N ALA A 105 21.87 -35.43 25.77
CA ALA A 105 22.75 -36.56 25.52
C ALA A 105 22.03 -37.88 25.86
N GLU A 106 22.37 -38.90 25.05
CA GLU A 106 22.31 -40.36 25.29
C GLU A 106 20.91 -41.03 25.20
N GLU A 107 20.71 -42.16 24.50
CA GLU A 107 21.54 -43.38 24.36
C GLU A 107 21.21 -44.18 23.06
N GLU A 108 22.13 -45.09 22.70
CA GLU A 108 22.16 -46.10 21.61
C GLU A 108 20.88 -46.99 21.54
N GLU A 109 20.49 -47.75 20.51
CA GLU A 109 21.20 -48.62 19.56
C GLU A 109 20.12 -49.24 18.61
N GLY A 110 20.43 -49.55 17.34
CA GLY A 110 19.73 -50.66 16.63
C GLY A 110 19.14 -50.44 15.23
N LYS A 111 19.92 -50.88 14.23
CA LYS A 111 19.56 -51.59 12.98
C LYS A 111 18.98 -50.85 11.77
N GLU A 112 19.67 -51.12 10.66
CA GLU A 112 19.44 -50.78 9.26
C GLU A 112 18.07 -51.22 8.72
N GLU A 113 17.49 -50.42 7.81
CA GLU A 113 17.16 -50.83 6.43
C GLU A 113 16.70 -49.61 5.61
N VAL A 114 17.32 -49.44 4.44
CA VAL A 114 17.13 -48.30 3.53
C VAL A 114 15.75 -48.37 2.86
N GLY A 115 14.83 -47.49 3.25
CA GLY A 115 13.47 -47.40 2.72
C GLY A 115 13.31 -46.36 1.62
N ILE A 116 12.86 -46.79 0.44
CA ILE A 116 12.52 -46.07 -0.80
C ILE A 116 11.35 -45.05 -0.66
N GLY A 117 11.12 -44.48 0.52
CA GLY A 117 9.96 -43.63 0.84
C GLY A 117 10.03 -42.18 0.36
N GLY A 118 11.12 -41.77 -0.30
CA GLY A 118 11.37 -40.37 -0.70
C GLY A 118 11.06 -40.01 -2.15
N LEU A 119 10.36 -40.85 -2.91
CA LEU A 119 10.16 -40.61 -4.36
C LEU A 119 8.75 -40.23 -4.79
N PHE A 120 7.75 -40.30 -3.92
CA PHE A 120 6.38 -39.90 -4.26
C PHE A 120 5.63 -39.37 -3.04
N GLY A 121 5.78 -38.08 -2.78
CA GLY A 121 5.02 -37.33 -1.78
C GLY A 121 5.09 -35.84 -2.08
#